data_AF-A0A5E6NXE8-F1
#
_entry.id   AF-A0A5E6NXE8-F1
#
_cell.length_a   1.000
_cell.length_b   1.000
_cell.length_c   1.000
_cell.angle_alpha   90.00
_cell.angle_beta   90.00
_cell.angle_gamma   90.00
#
_symmetry.space_group_name_H-M   'P 1'
#
loop_
_entity.id
_entity.type
_entity.pdbx_description
1 polymer ?
#
loop_
_entity_poly.entity_id
_entity_poly.type
_entity_poly.pdbx_seq_one_letter_code
_entity_poly.pdbx_strand_id
1 'polypeptide(L)' 'MVENNKNGSINFVGFDTIINAHDVDLFVVGLPFNKDGKEQEMTFIAKSFGRKLTNRYKLETVFMMSIYRHLLPKNN' A
#
# COMPACT_ATOMS: atom_id res chain seq x y z
N MET A 1 -4.10 -6.28 -15.39
CA MET A 1 -4.61 -5.87 -14.06
C MET A 1 -3.61 -6.35 -13.01
N VAL A 2 -3.51 -5.65 -11.87
CA VAL A 2 -2.70 -6.14 -10.74
C VAL A 2 -3.50 -7.20 -10.00
N GLU A 3 -2.96 -8.42 -9.93
CA GLU A 3 -3.57 -9.52 -9.18
C GLU A 3 -2.93 -9.66 -7.80
N ASN A 4 -3.72 -9.98 -6.78
CA ASN A 4 -3.23 -10.23 -5.44
C ASN A 4 -2.96 -11.73 -5.27
N ASN A 5 -1.70 -12.10 -5.02
CA ASN A 5 -1.37 -13.49 -4.76
C ASN A 5 -1.89 -13.89 -3.37
N LYS A 6 -2.66 -14.97 -3.29
CA LYS A 6 -3.27 -15.48 -2.03
C LYS A 6 -2.25 -15.81 -0.93
N ASN A 7 -0.96 -15.88 -1.26
CA ASN A 7 0.14 -16.15 -0.33
C ASN A 7 0.84 -14.89 0.20
N GLY A 8 0.32 -13.70 -0.09
CA GLY A 8 0.90 -12.42 0.35
C GLY A 8 2.15 -11.98 -0.42
N SER A 9 2.53 -12.69 -1.49
CA SER A 9 3.55 -12.22 -2.43
C SER A 9 2.99 -11.13 -3.35
N ILE A 10 3.84 -10.22 -3.79
CA ILE A 10 3.44 -9.10 -4.66
C ILE A 10 3.55 -9.57 -6.11
N ASN A 11 2.50 -9.40 -6.91
CA ASN A 11 2.57 -9.61 -8.35
C ASN A 11 3.25 -8.41 -9.04
N PHE A 12 4.59 -8.38 -9.02
CA PHE A 12 5.33 -7.29 -9.63
C PHE A 12 5.13 -7.16 -11.13
N VAL A 13 4.79 -8.24 -11.86
CA VAL A 13 4.55 -8.19 -13.31
C VAL A 13 3.43 -7.19 -13.65
N GLY A 14 2.34 -7.21 -12.88
CA GLY A 14 1.24 -6.25 -13.07
C GLY A 14 1.64 -4.81 -12.77
N PHE A 15 2.50 -4.59 -11.77
CA PHE A 15 3.02 -3.27 -11.44
C PHE A 15 3.99 -2.76 -12.50
N ASP A 16 4.91 -3.60 -12.98
CA ASP A 16 5.90 -3.25 -13.99
C ASP A 16 5.22 -2.73 -15.27
N THR A 17 4.14 -3.40 -15.72
CA THR A 17 3.37 -2.95 -16.89
C THR A 17 2.80 -1.55 -16.72
N ILE A 18 2.28 -1.22 -15.54
CA ILE A 18 1.69 0.10 -15.26
C ILE A 18 2.78 1.16 -15.17
N ILE A 19 3.83 0.88 -14.40
CA ILE A 19 4.90 1.84 -14.15
C ILE A 19 5.68 2.14 -15.43
N ASN A 20 5.92 1.15 -16.29
CA ASN A 20 6.59 1.37 -17.57
C ASN A 20 5.72 2.09 -18.60
N ALA A 21 4.39 2.11 -18.40
CA ALA A 21 3.46 2.79 -19.30
C ALA A 21 3.23 4.27 -18.93
N HIS A 22 3.75 4.74 -17.80
CA HIS A 22 3.52 6.08 -17.28
C HIS A 22 4.82 6.70 -16.75
N ASP A 23 4.96 8.02 -16.84
CA ASP A 23 6.07 8.73 -16.20
C ASP A 23 5.71 8.94 -14.72
N VAL A 24 6.13 8.02 -13.86
CA VAL A 24 5.76 8.00 -12.45
C VAL A 24 6.85 8.66 -11.62
N ASP A 25 6.52 9.72 -10.89
CA ASP A 25 7.48 10.41 -10.02
C ASP A 25 7.63 9.75 -8.64
N LEU A 26 6.53 9.26 -8.06
CA LEU A 26 6.51 8.70 -6.71
C LEU A 26 5.35 7.72 -6.48
N PHE A 27 5.46 6.94 -5.41
CA PHE A 27 4.37 6.11 -4.89
C PHE A 27 3.75 6.73 -3.65
N VAL A 28 2.43 6.67 -3.53
CA VAL A 28 1.70 6.99 -2.30
C VAL A 28 1.13 5.69 -1.72
N VAL A 29 1.56 5.32 -0.52
CA VAL A 29 1.07 4.11 0.17
C VAL A 29 0.25 4.51 1.40
N GLY A 30 -1.00 4.06 1.42
CA GLY A 30 -1.88 4.21 2.57
C GLY A 30 -1.40 3.35 3.74
N LEU A 31 -1.26 3.96 4.91
CA LEU A 31 -0.96 3.30 6.17
C LEU A 31 -2.27 3.09 6.93
N PRO A 32 -2.75 1.84 7.08
CA PRO A 32 -3.96 1.58 7.83
C PRO A 32 -3.70 1.70 9.32
N PHE A 33 -4.25 2.74 9.96
CA PHE A 33 -4.26 2.89 11.42
C PHE A 33 -5.57 2.39 12.00
N ASN A 34 -5.56 2.04 13.28
CA ASN A 34 -6.79 1.75 14.00
C ASN A 34 -7.59 3.03 14.31
N LYS A 35 -8.74 2.89 14.96
CA LYS A 35 -9.67 3.99 15.27
C LYS A 35 -9.07 5.06 16.19
N ASP A 36 -8.09 4.66 17.01
CA ASP A 36 -7.38 5.54 17.94
C ASP A 36 -6.12 6.15 17.32
N GLY A 37 -5.90 5.94 16.02
CA GLY A 37 -4.72 6.44 15.32
C GLY A 37 -3.43 5.70 15.69
N LYS A 38 -3.51 4.48 16.21
CA LYS A 38 -2.34 3.64 16.51
C LYS A 38 -2.05 2.65 15.39
N GLU A 39 -0.77 2.32 15.24
CA GLU A 39 -0.30 1.32 14.29
C GLU A 39 -0.81 -0.08 14.67
N GLN A 40 -0.99 -0.89 13.65
CA GLN A 40 -1.40 -2.29 13.75
C GLN A 40 -0.59 -3.13 12.75
N GLU A 41 -0.73 -4.45 12.77
CA GLU A 41 0.02 -5.37 11.90
C GLU A 41 -0.02 -4.95 10.42
N MET A 42 -1.20 -4.56 9.93
CA MET A 42 -1.39 -4.08 8.56
C MET A 42 -0.62 -2.79 8.26
N THR A 43 -0.37 -1.93 9.25
CA THR A 43 0.49 -0.74 9.09
C THR A 43 1.92 -1.15 8.77
N PHE A 44 2.45 -2.17 9.47
CA PHE A 44 3.79 -2.67 9.23
C PHE A 44 3.92 -3.35 7.87
N ILE A 45 2.88 -4.10 7.45
CA ILE A 45 2.82 -4.72 6.12
C ILE A 45 2.80 -3.65 5.03
N ALA A 46 2.00 -2.59 5.18
CA ALA A 46 1.95 -1.47 4.23
C ALA A 46 3.29 -0.73 4.12
N LYS A 47 3.97 -0.49 5.26
CA LYS A 47 5.32 0.07 5.27
C LYS A 47 6.33 -0.84 4.55
N SER A 48 6.26 -2.15 4.78
CA SER A 48 7.10 -3.14 4.10
C SER A 48 6.87 -3.15 2.60
N PHE A 49 5.61 -3.04 2.17
CA PHE A 49 5.23 -2.92 0.77
C PHE A 49 5.85 -1.66 0.14
N GLY A 50 5.70 -0.49 0.76
CA GLY A 50 6.30 0.75 0.27
C GLY A 50 7.82 0.67 0.13
N ARG A 51 8.53 0.09 1.11
CA ARG A 51 9.99 -0.15 1.00
C ARG A 51 10.35 -1.03 -0.18
N LYS A 52 9.55 -2.06 -0.48
CA LYS A 52 9.77 -2.92 -1.65
C LYS A 52 9.58 -2.16 -2.97
N LEU A 53 8.61 -1.25 -3.05
CA LEU A 53 8.41 -0.39 -4.22
C LEU A 53 9.62 0.51 -4.46
N THR A 54 10.07 1.24 -3.44
CA THR A 54 11.27 2.10 -3.56
C THR A 54 12.51 1.29 -3.92
N ASN A 55 12.71 0.12 -3.32
CA ASN A 55 13.86 -0.72 -3.64
C ASN A 55 13.85 -1.22 -5.09
N ARG A 56 12.67 -1.56 -5.63
CA ARG A 56 12.49 -2.11 -6.98
C ARG A 56 12.61 -1.04 -8.05
N TYR A 57 11.83 0.04 -7.92
CA TYR A 57 11.68 1.05 -8.98
C TYR A 57 12.58 2.26 -8.81
N LYS A 58 13.28 2.37 -7.66
CA LYS A 58 14.15 3.51 -7.34
C LYS A 58 13.42 4.85 -7.27
N LEU A 59 12.09 4.81 -7.08
CA LEU A 59 11.25 5.98 -6.87
C LEU A 59 10.94 6.17 -5.39
N GLU A 60 10.70 7.42 -5.00
CA GLU A 60 10.28 7.75 -3.64
C GLU A 60 8.92 7.09 -3.33
N THR A 61 8.77 6.60 -2.10
CA THR A 61 7.47 6.23 -1.56
C THR A 61 7.14 7.11 -0.38
N VAL A 62 6.02 7.82 -0.47
CA VAL A 62 5.45 8.58 0.64
C VAL A 62 4.34 7.79 1.30
N PHE A 63 4.21 7.93 2.61
CA PHE A 63 3.23 7.22 3.41
C PHE A 63 2.13 8.17 3.88
N MET A 64 0.87 7.81 3.62
CA MET A 64 -0.29 8.61 4.00
C MET A 64 -1.14 7.85 5.02
N MET A 65 -1.48 8.50 6.13
CA MET A 65 -2.37 7.91 7.15
C MET A 65 -3.75 7.64 6.55
N SER A 66 -4.27 6.43 6.77
CA SER A 66 -5.63 6.03 6.40
C SER A 66 -6.30 5.35 7.58
N ILE A 67 -7.49 5.82 7.97
CA ILE A 67 -8.30 5.21 9.03
C ILE A 67 -9.44 4.43 8.38
N TYR A 68 -9.61 3.17 8.77
CA TYR A 68 -10.72 2.33 8.32
C TYR A 68 -12.06 2.83 8.87
N ARG A 69 -12.70 3.76 8.16
CA ARG A 69 -14.02 4.28 8.52
C ARG A 69 -15.15 3.28 8.22
N HIS A 70 -14.99 2.44 7.21
CA HIS A 70 -16.06 1.53 6.72
C HIS A 70 -16.21 0.22 7.53
N LEU A 71 -15.30 -0.07 8.46
CA LEU A 71 -15.38 -1.21 9.39
C LEU A 71 -15.86 -0.81 10.80
N LEU A 72 -16.22 0.46 11.00
CA LEU A 72 -17.02 0.86 12.14
C LEU A 72 -18.42 0.28 11.94
N PRO A 73 -19.01 -0.41 12.95
CA PRO A 73 -20.42 -0.72 12.87
C PRO A 73 -21.15 0.59 12.58
N LYS A 74 -22.04 0.59 11.58
CA LYS A 74 -22.94 1.73 11.40
C LYS A 74 -23.70 1.83 12.71
N ASN A 75 -23.53 2.94 13.44
CA ASN A 75 -24.42 3.24 14.54
C ASN A 75 -25.84 3.22 13.96
N ASN A 76 -26.69 2.39 14.57
CA ASN A 76 -28.08 2.18 14.20
C ASN A 76 -28.85 3.50 14.13
#